data_AF-A0A7S0NR95-F1
#
_entry.id   AF-A0A7S0NR95-F1
#
_cell.length_a   1.000
_cell.length_b   1.000
_cell.length_c   1.000
_cell.angle_alpha   90.00
_cell.angle_beta   90.00
_cell.angle_gamma   90.00
#
_symmetry.space_group_name_H-M   'P 1'
#
loop_
_entity.id
_entity.type
_entity.pdbx_description
1 polymer ?
#
loop_
_entity_poly.entity_id
_entity_poly.type
_entity_poly.pdbx_seq_one_letter_code
_entity_poly.pdbx_strand_id
1 'polypeptide(L)'
;AVPSPAVPSPAVPSPAVPSPPPAAPQPPTNARQDIGVLYKETGFGNLGRWQLIQWKPRFAYATMTALCYQKVAAGAQVGAGPAKQIPYQAILTATVQADAPLVLLLDCGVRYYAWRFPTSSLCSLWAVALSSISARARVEMPTKGDA
;
A
#
# COMPACT_ATOMS: atom_id res chain seq x y z
N ALA A 1 19.93 -79.25 40.57
CA ALA A 1 19.24 -78.01 40.20
C ALA A 1 20.25 -77.10 39.52
N VAL A 2 20.08 -76.83 38.23
CA VAL A 2 20.99 -76.00 37.43
C VAL A 2 20.33 -74.62 37.27
N PRO A 3 21.00 -73.50 37.56
CA PRO A 3 20.40 -72.18 37.40
C PRO A 3 20.39 -71.75 35.92
N SER A 4 19.24 -71.22 35.46
CA SER A 4 19.08 -70.66 34.11
C SER A 4 19.90 -69.36 33.94
N PRO A 5 20.49 -69.11 32.76
CA PRO A 5 21.19 -67.86 32.47
C PRO A 5 20.19 -66.72 32.19
N ALA A 6 20.49 -65.54 32.73
CA ALA A 6 19.76 -64.30 32.49
C ALA A 6 20.08 -63.73 31.09
N VAL A 7 19.04 -63.36 30.34
CA VAL A 7 19.15 -62.73 29.02
C VAL A 7 19.23 -61.21 29.20
N PRO A 8 20.22 -60.51 28.59
CA PRO A 8 20.30 -59.05 28.66
C PRO A 8 19.25 -58.38 27.76
N SER A 9 18.57 -57.37 28.29
CA SER A 9 17.63 -56.53 27.54
C SER A 9 18.34 -55.65 26.50
N PRO A 10 17.79 -55.48 25.28
CA PRO A 10 18.37 -54.61 24.28
C PRO A 10 18.16 -53.13 24.63
N ALA A 11 19.20 -52.33 24.43
CA ALA A 11 19.16 -50.88 24.59
C ALA A 11 18.31 -50.23 23.49
N VAL A 12 17.35 -49.40 23.89
CA VAL A 12 16.49 -48.64 22.97
C VAL A 12 17.24 -47.40 22.46
N PRO A 13 17.40 -47.20 21.15
CA PRO A 13 17.99 -45.97 20.62
C PRO A 13 17.04 -44.78 20.81
N SER A 14 17.58 -43.66 21.28
CA SER A 14 16.84 -42.40 21.42
C SER A 14 16.48 -41.81 20.05
N PRO A 15 15.28 -41.25 19.86
CA PRO A 15 14.87 -40.63 18.61
C PRO A 15 15.65 -39.34 18.36
N ALA A 16 16.19 -39.20 17.15
CA ALA A 16 16.84 -37.98 16.67
C ALA A 16 15.81 -36.85 16.58
N VAL A 17 16.11 -35.72 17.23
CA VAL A 17 15.29 -34.50 17.17
C VAL A 17 15.42 -33.89 15.76
N PRO A 18 14.34 -33.74 14.99
CA PRO A 18 14.41 -33.10 13.69
C PRO A 18 14.71 -31.60 13.85
N SER A 19 15.72 -31.11 13.13
CA SER A 19 16.07 -29.70 13.06
C SER A 19 14.89 -28.87 12.53
N PRO A 20 14.60 -27.68 13.09
CA PRO A 20 13.53 -26.83 12.58
C PRO A 20 13.82 -26.38 11.15
N PRO A 21 12.78 -26.26 10.30
CA PRO A 21 12.95 -25.83 8.91
C PRO A 21 13.55 -24.42 8.86
N PRO A 22 14.35 -24.11 7.83
CA PRO A 22 14.90 -22.77 7.64
C PRO A 22 13.76 -21.75 7.62
N ALA A 23 13.90 -20.70 8.43
CA ALA A 23 12.90 -19.64 8.55
C ALA A 23 12.53 -19.11 7.15
N ALA A 24 11.24 -19.08 6.85
CA ALA A 24 10.74 -18.53 5.60
C ALA A 24 11.29 -17.11 5.40
N PRO A 25 11.67 -16.72 4.17
CA PRO A 25 12.19 -15.38 3.91
C PRO A 25 11.19 -14.35 4.42
N GLN A 26 11.60 -13.57 5.44
CA GLN A 26 10.74 -12.50 5.93
C GLN A 26 10.55 -11.48 4.80
N PRO A 27 9.31 -11.07 4.49
CA PRO A 27 9.07 -10.08 3.44
C PRO A 27 9.81 -8.79 3.77
N PRO A 28 10.39 -8.09 2.78
CA PRO A 28 11.18 -6.90 3.02
C PRO A 28 10.33 -5.87 3.77
N THR A 29 10.86 -5.40 4.91
CA THR A 29 10.19 -4.54 5.90
C THR A 29 9.77 -3.15 5.35
N ASN A 30 10.00 -2.87 4.07
CA ASN A 30 9.61 -1.64 3.39
C ASN A 30 9.10 -1.94 1.97
N ALA A 31 7.97 -2.65 1.85
CA ALA A 31 7.30 -2.86 0.56
C ALA A 31 6.77 -1.52 0.02
N ARG A 32 7.60 -0.87 -0.81
CA ARG A 32 7.26 0.32 -1.58
C ARG A 32 6.98 -0.09 -3.02
N GLN A 33 5.83 0.31 -3.54
CA GLN A 33 5.45 0.10 -4.93
C GLN A 33 5.41 1.43 -5.66
N ASP A 34 6.35 1.62 -6.58
CA ASP A 34 6.40 2.83 -7.39
C ASP A 34 5.29 2.81 -8.46
N ILE A 35 4.58 3.94 -8.57
CA ILE A 35 3.55 4.16 -9.60
C ILE A 35 4.16 4.95 -10.75
N GLY A 36 5.02 5.93 -10.41
CA GLY A 36 5.70 6.80 -11.36
C GLY A 36 5.19 8.24 -11.30
N VAL A 37 5.46 9.02 -12.35
CA VAL A 37 5.03 10.42 -12.42
C VAL A 37 3.59 10.50 -12.90
N LEU A 38 2.72 11.05 -12.04
CA LEU A 38 1.33 11.34 -12.33
C LEU A 38 1.06 12.85 -12.24
N TYR A 39 0.01 13.31 -12.89
CA TYR A 39 -0.42 14.70 -12.76
C TYR A 39 -1.44 14.82 -11.63
N LYS A 40 -1.10 15.60 -10.60
CA LYS A 40 -1.98 15.88 -9.47
C LYS A 40 -2.60 17.25 -9.64
N GLU A 41 -3.89 17.37 -9.34
CA GLU A 41 -4.52 18.68 -9.17
C GLU A 41 -3.91 19.41 -7.96
N THR A 42 -3.56 20.68 -8.16
CA THR A 42 -2.89 21.50 -7.14
C THR A 42 -3.63 22.77 -6.75
N GLY A 43 -4.77 23.04 -7.40
CA GLY A 43 -5.64 24.17 -7.09
C GLY A 43 -6.24 24.80 -8.35
N PHE A 44 -6.94 25.89 -8.12
CA PHE A 44 -7.62 26.68 -9.15
C PHE A 44 -6.92 28.03 -9.31
N GLY A 45 -6.68 28.43 -10.55
CA GLY A 45 -6.35 29.81 -10.89
C GLY A 45 -7.61 30.54 -11.33
N ASN A 46 -7.82 31.77 -10.85
CA ASN A 46 -8.94 32.58 -11.33
C ASN A 46 -8.57 33.22 -12.67
N LEU A 47 -9.43 33.05 -13.68
CA LEU A 47 -9.34 33.72 -14.97
C LEU A 47 -10.67 34.45 -15.24
N GLY A 48 -10.86 35.59 -14.59
CA GLY A 48 -12.14 36.30 -14.59
C GLY A 48 -13.22 35.48 -13.85
N ARG A 49 -14.29 35.10 -14.56
CA ARG A 49 -15.37 34.24 -14.03
C ARG A 49 -15.07 32.74 -14.12
N TRP A 50 -13.98 32.36 -14.80
CA TRP A 50 -13.60 30.98 -15.00
C TRP A 50 -12.57 30.54 -13.95
N GLN A 51 -12.64 29.27 -13.55
CA GLN A 51 -11.61 28.63 -12.73
C GLN A 51 -10.76 27.70 -13.60
N LEU A 52 -9.47 27.98 -13.67
CA LEU A 52 -8.49 27.17 -14.37
C LEU A 52 -7.94 26.11 -13.43
N ILE A 53 -8.22 24.84 -13.72
CA ILE A 53 -7.68 23.71 -12.96
C ILE A 53 -6.19 23.55 -13.27
N GLN A 54 -5.34 23.59 -12.24
CA GLN A 54 -3.89 23.44 -12.39
C GLN A 54 -3.42 22.03 -12.04
N TRP A 55 -2.90 21.34 -13.06
CA TRP A 55 -2.27 20.04 -12.94
C TRP A 55 -0.75 20.18 -12.81
N LYS A 56 -0.13 19.50 -11.84
CA LYS A 56 1.34 19.50 -11.69
C LYS A 56 1.88 18.07 -11.58
N PRO A 57 3.02 17.76 -12.20
CA PRO A 57 3.63 16.43 -12.11
C PRO A 57 4.07 16.14 -10.68
N ARG A 58 3.76 14.95 -10.20
CA ARG A 58 4.12 14.41 -8.88
C ARG A 58 4.55 12.97 -9.04
N PHE A 59 5.65 12.61 -8.39
CA PHE A 59 6.09 11.23 -8.32
C PHE A 59 5.25 10.56 -7.24
N ALA A 60 4.48 9.55 -7.61
CA ALA A 60 3.58 8.81 -6.75
C ALA A 60 4.10 7.40 -6.50
N TYR A 61 3.95 6.95 -5.27
CA TYR A 61 4.30 5.59 -4.84
C TYR A 61 3.38 5.15 -3.72
N ALA A 62 3.08 3.86 -3.66
CA ALA A 62 2.30 3.25 -2.60
C ALA A 62 3.23 2.63 -1.55
N THR A 63 2.81 2.74 -0.30
CA THR A 63 3.42 2.03 0.85
C THR A 63 2.37 1.09 1.44
N MET A 64 2.71 0.38 2.53
CA MET A 64 1.74 -0.47 3.23
C MET A 64 0.59 0.32 3.86
N THR A 65 0.78 1.59 4.21
CA THR A 65 -0.19 2.37 5.00
C THR A 65 -0.73 3.61 4.30
N ALA A 66 -0.04 4.08 3.24
CA ALA A 66 -0.41 5.32 2.57
C ALA A 66 -0.05 5.35 1.09
N LEU A 67 -0.83 6.13 0.33
CA LEU A 67 -0.45 6.64 -0.99
C LEU A 67 0.41 7.90 -0.80
N CYS A 68 1.63 7.85 -1.28
CA CYS A 68 2.62 8.89 -1.09
C CYS A 68 2.91 9.64 -2.39
N TYR A 69 3.25 10.92 -2.28
CA TYR A 69 3.66 11.70 -3.44
C TYR A 69 4.68 12.80 -3.13
N GLN A 70 5.55 13.07 -4.10
CA GLN A 70 6.62 14.06 -4.02
C GLN A 70 6.56 15.04 -5.20
N LYS A 71 7.12 16.24 -5.01
CA LYS A 71 7.34 17.16 -6.13
C LYS A 71 8.37 16.54 -7.09
N VAL A 72 8.21 16.81 -8.38
CA VAL A 72 9.16 16.38 -9.41
C VAL A 72 9.83 17.64 -9.95
N ALA A 73 11.16 17.62 -10.05
CA ALA A 73 11.90 18.69 -10.73
C ALA A 73 11.63 18.62 -12.24
N ALA A 74 11.78 19.73 -12.96
CA ALA A 74 11.56 19.74 -14.41
C ALA A 74 12.48 18.71 -15.10
N GLY A 75 11.89 17.81 -15.89
CA GLY A 75 12.62 16.74 -16.60
C GLY A 75 12.98 15.51 -15.76
N ALA A 76 12.75 15.52 -14.44
CA ALA A 76 13.04 14.37 -13.59
C ALA A 76 11.94 13.30 -13.63
N GLN A 77 12.32 12.04 -13.39
CA GLN A 77 11.40 10.90 -13.25
C GLN A 77 11.24 10.43 -11.80
N VAL A 78 11.97 11.04 -10.88
CA VAL A 78 11.96 10.72 -9.44
C VAL A 78 11.50 11.92 -8.62
N GLY A 79 10.93 11.62 -7.46
CA GLY A 79 10.52 12.63 -6.50
C GLY A 79 11.71 13.36 -5.87
N ALA A 80 11.50 14.63 -5.52
CA ALA A 80 12.43 15.47 -4.78
C ALA A 80 11.73 16.05 -3.54
N GLY A 81 12.46 16.06 -2.42
CA GLY A 81 12.01 16.64 -1.15
C GLY A 81 11.04 15.76 -0.35
N PRO A 82 10.39 16.34 0.68
CA PRO A 82 9.54 15.58 1.59
C PRO A 82 8.31 15.01 0.88
N ALA A 83 8.03 13.74 1.12
CA ALA A 83 6.83 13.08 0.63
C ALA A 83 5.61 13.52 1.43
N LYS A 84 4.52 13.82 0.72
CA LYS A 84 3.20 13.96 1.32
C LYS A 84 2.52 12.60 1.29
N GLN A 85 1.80 12.28 2.36
CA GLN A 85 1.13 11.00 2.53
C GLN A 85 -0.39 11.20 2.56
N ILE A 86 -1.10 10.27 1.93
CA ILE A 86 -2.55 10.11 2.01
C ILE A 86 -2.76 8.74 2.66
N PRO A 87 -2.99 8.68 3.98
CA PRO A 87 -3.23 7.43 4.69
C PRO A 87 -4.43 6.70 4.09
N TYR A 88 -4.34 5.39 3.89
CA TYR A 88 -5.43 4.63 3.26
C TYR A 88 -6.72 4.67 4.08
N GLN A 89 -6.61 4.71 5.40
CA GLN A 89 -7.74 4.88 6.32
C GLN A 89 -8.50 6.20 6.12
N ALA A 90 -7.83 7.23 5.59
CA ALA A 90 -8.45 8.52 5.34
C ALA A 90 -9.22 8.54 4.01
N ILE A 91 -8.99 7.58 3.11
CA ILE A 91 -9.69 7.51 1.82
C ILE A 91 -11.07 6.89 2.04
N LEU A 92 -12.11 7.69 1.88
CA LEU A 92 -13.50 7.26 1.99
C LEU A 92 -13.95 6.57 0.70
N THR A 93 -13.66 7.19 -0.44
CA THR A 93 -13.99 6.68 -1.77
C THR A 93 -12.84 6.93 -2.76
N ALA A 94 -12.68 6.01 -3.71
CA ALA A 94 -11.75 6.13 -4.83
C ALA A 94 -12.49 5.78 -6.13
N THR A 95 -12.73 6.76 -7.00
CA THR A 95 -13.58 6.59 -8.18
C THR A 95 -12.94 7.20 -9.42
N VAL A 96 -13.27 6.65 -10.58
CA VAL A 96 -12.91 7.25 -11.87
C VAL A 96 -13.95 8.32 -12.22
N GLN A 97 -13.51 9.49 -12.65
CA GLN A 97 -14.41 10.57 -13.06
C GLN A 97 -15.16 10.17 -14.35
N ALA A 98 -16.49 10.27 -14.33
CA ALA A 98 -17.35 9.80 -15.42
C ALA A 98 -17.02 10.48 -16.77
N ASP A 99 -16.86 11.80 -16.78
CA ASP A 99 -16.57 12.58 -17.99
C ASP A 99 -15.08 12.61 -18.35
N ALA A 100 -14.20 12.03 -17.50
CA ALA A 100 -12.76 12.06 -17.66
C ALA A 100 -12.13 10.74 -17.18
N PRO A 101 -12.12 9.68 -18.00
CA PRO A 101 -11.75 8.32 -17.58
C PRO A 101 -10.26 8.13 -17.24
N LEU A 102 -9.47 9.19 -17.39
CA LEU A 102 -8.07 9.25 -16.96
C LEU A 102 -7.90 9.86 -15.57
N VAL A 103 -8.97 10.38 -14.97
CA VAL A 103 -8.93 11.09 -13.69
C VAL A 103 -9.49 10.21 -12.59
N LEU A 104 -8.64 9.91 -11.61
CA LEU A 104 -8.99 9.27 -10.35
C LEU A 104 -9.30 10.36 -9.33
N LEU A 105 -10.47 10.27 -8.70
CA LEU A 105 -10.91 11.11 -7.61
C LEU A 105 -10.81 10.33 -6.30
N LEU A 106 -10.11 10.90 -5.33
CA LEU A 106 -10.04 10.39 -3.96
C LEU A 106 -10.76 11.37 -3.04
N ASP A 107 -11.84 10.90 -2.41
CA ASP A 107 -12.51 11.61 -1.34
C ASP A 107 -11.91 11.17 0.00
N CYS A 108 -11.34 12.12 0.75
CA CYS A 108 -10.83 11.88 2.10
C CYS A 108 -11.65 12.55 3.20
N GLY A 109 -12.89 12.97 2.90
CA GLY A 109 -13.81 13.71 3.76
C GLY A 109 -13.42 15.18 3.96
N VAL A 110 -12.19 15.43 4.40
CA VAL A 110 -11.66 16.80 4.62
C VAL A 110 -11.05 17.42 3.38
N ARG A 111 -10.66 16.59 2.41
CA ARG A 111 -9.96 17.03 1.20
C ARG A 111 -10.21 16.05 0.08
N TYR A 112 -10.33 16.61 -1.12
CA TYR A 112 -10.36 15.87 -2.37
C TYR A 112 -8.99 15.89 -3.04
N TYR A 113 -8.65 14.78 -3.67
CA TYR A 113 -7.47 14.68 -4.51
C TYR A 113 -7.85 14.13 -5.89
N ALA A 114 -7.55 14.89 -6.94
CA ALA A 114 -7.65 14.40 -8.31
C ALA A 114 -6.27 14.06 -8.87
N TRP A 115 -6.19 12.90 -9.51
CA TRP A 115 -4.98 12.35 -10.11
C TRP A 115 -5.26 11.94 -11.54
N ARG A 116 -4.44 12.40 -12.49
CA ARG A 116 -4.54 12.02 -13.89
C ARG A 116 -3.49 10.96 -14.23
N PHE A 117 -3.99 9.82 -14.72
CA PHE A 117 -3.22 8.67 -15.16
C PHE A 117 -2.93 8.73 -16.67
N PRO A 118 -1.88 8.03 -17.13
CA PRO A 118 -1.53 7.99 -18.55
C PRO A 118 -2.54 7.16 -19.38
N THR A 119 -3.22 6.19 -18.77
CA THR A 119 -4.24 5.36 -19.43
C THR A 119 -5.44 5.12 -18.51
N SER A 120 -6.62 4.88 -19.12
CA SER A 120 -7.85 4.63 -18.37
C SER A 120 -7.79 3.30 -17.63
N SER A 121 -7.17 2.27 -18.21
CA SER A 121 -6.98 0.97 -17.56
C SER A 121 -6.17 1.08 -16.27
N LEU A 122 -5.11 1.88 -16.25
CA LEU A 122 -4.34 2.13 -15.02
C LEU A 122 -5.16 2.93 -14.01
N CYS A 123 -5.92 3.93 -14.45
CA CYS A 123 -6.81 4.70 -13.59
C CYS A 123 -7.82 3.79 -12.87
N SER A 124 -8.51 2.93 -13.62
CA SER A 124 -9.51 2.00 -13.09
C SER A 124 -8.88 0.96 -12.17
N LEU A 125 -7.71 0.41 -12.54
CA LEU A 125 -6.97 -0.53 -11.70
C LEU A 125 -6.66 0.09 -10.32
N TRP A 126 -6.16 1.32 -10.31
CA TRP A 126 -5.84 2.03 -9.08
C TRP A 126 -7.08 2.43 -8.28
N ALA A 127 -8.20 2.79 -8.93
CA ALA A 127 -9.46 3.05 -8.26
C ALA A 127 -9.96 1.82 -7.47
N VAL A 128 -9.93 0.65 -8.10
CA VAL A 128 -10.31 -0.63 -7.46
C VAL A 128 -9.35 -0.96 -6.33
N ALA A 129 -8.04 -0.90 -6.59
CA ALA A 129 -7.02 -1.24 -5.59
C ALA A 129 -7.12 -0.36 -4.33
N LEU A 130 -7.24 0.96 -4.50
CA LEU A 130 -7.35 1.90 -3.38
C LEU A 130 -8.68 1.74 -2.62
N SER A 131 -9.78 1.42 -3.33
CA SER A 131 -11.05 1.10 -2.68
C SER A 131 -10.92 -0.13 -1.77
N SER A 132 -10.32 -1.22 -2.27
CA SER A 132 -10.12 -2.44 -1.47
C SER A 132 -9.12 -2.26 -0.32
N ILE A 133 -8.05 -1.48 -0.52
CA ILE A 133 -7.06 -1.21 0.54
C ILE A 133 -7.65 -0.30 1.62
N SER A 134 -8.34 0.78 1.24
CA SER A 134 -8.96 1.71 2.19
C SER A 134 -10.08 1.07 3.00
N ALA A 135 -10.85 0.15 2.42
CA ALA A 135 -11.85 -0.62 3.16
C ALA A 135 -11.20 -1.46 4.27
N ARG A 136 -10.13 -2.20 3.95
CA ARG A 136 -9.39 -3.03 4.93
C ARG A 136 -8.74 -2.19 6.03
N ALA A 137 -8.06 -1.11 5.66
CA ALA A 137 -7.38 -0.23 6.61
C ALA A 137 -8.32 0.41 7.63
N ARG A 138 -9.61 0.58 7.31
CA ARG A 138 -10.62 1.11 8.23
C ARG A 138 -11.14 0.07 9.23
N VAL A 139 -11.09 -1.22 8.90
CA VAL A 139 -11.53 -2.30 9.81
C VAL A 139 -10.43 -2.68 10.79
N GLU A 140 -9.16 -2.62 10.39
CA GLU A 140 -8.02 -3.04 11.21
C GLU A 140 -7.64 -2.07 12.34
N MET A 141 -8.28 -0.89 12.44
CA MET A 141 -8.02 0.06 13.53
C MET A 141 -8.82 -0.33 14.77
N PRO A 142 -8.18 -0.79 15.87
CA PRO A 142 -8.88 -1.03 17.12
C PRO A 142 -9.47 0.29 17.61
N THR A 143 -10.78 0.31 17.80
CA THR A 143 -11.48 1.36 18.53
C THR A 143 -10.84 1.48 19.91
N LYS A 144 -10.00 2.51 20.08
CA LYS A 144 -9.46 2.89 21.38
C LYS A 144 -10.62 3.48 22.20
N GLY A 145 -11.38 2.63 22.86
CA GLY A 145 -12.61 3.02 23.55
C GLY A 145 -13.29 1.85 24.26
N ASP A 146 -12.56 1.21 25.18
CA ASP A 146 -13.12 0.54 26.36
C ASP A 146 -11.98 0.42 27.38
N ALA A 147 -11.80 1.48 28.17
CA ALA A 147 -11.02 1.51 29.40
C ALA A 147 -11.62 2.58 30.32
#